data_AF-A0A519WCU4-F1
#
_entry.id   AF-A0A519WCU4-F1
#
_cell.length_a   1.000
_cell.length_b   1.000
_cell.length_c   1.000
_cell.angle_alpha   90.00
_cell.angle_beta   90.00
_cell.angle_gamma   90.00
#
_symmetry.space_group_name_H-M   'P 1'
#
loop_
_entity.id
_entity.type
_entity.pdbx_description
1 polymer ?
#
loop_
_entity_poly.entity_id
_entity_poly.type
_entity_poly.pdbx_seq_one_letter_code
_entity_poly.pdbx_strand_id
1 'polypeptide(L)' 'RLNIYTTSTAELWPHFSIFQEWITKHGIQQSLTLLEVVSLFETLKVELEAIVVK' A
#
# COMPACT_ATOMS: atom_id res chain seq x y z
N ARG A 1 5.46 -2.59 -9.64
CA ARG A 1 5.93 -1.77 -8.50
C ARG A 1 4.72 -1.17 -7.81
N LEU A 2 4.67 -1.22 -6.48
CA LEU A 2 3.60 -0.66 -5.66
C LEU A 2 4.18 0.37 -4.69
N ASN A 3 3.64 1.58 -4.68
CA ASN A 3 3.91 2.60 -3.68
C ASN A 3 2.65 2.79 -2.82
N ILE A 4 2.81 2.82 -1.51
CA ILE A 4 1.76 3.02 -0.51
C ILE A 4 2.11 4.26 0.29
N TYR A 5 1.24 5.26 0.24
CA TYR A 5 1.34 6.45 1.07
C TYR A 5 0.25 6.39 2.13
N THR A 6 0.59 6.57 3.40
CA THR A 6 -0.38 6.55 4.51
C THR A 6 -0.17 7.75 5.43
N THR A 7 -1.24 8.24 6.06
CA THR A 7 -1.10 9.26 7.12
C THR A 7 -0.76 8.65 8.48
N SER A 8 -0.90 7.33 8.63
CA SER A 8 -0.57 6.60 9.87
C SER A 8 -0.27 5.14 9.57
N THR A 9 1.01 4.77 9.69
CA THR A 9 1.46 3.38 9.57
C THR A 9 0.91 2.53 10.70
N ALA A 10 0.77 3.11 11.90
CA ALA A 10 0.20 2.42 13.05
C ALA A 10 -1.27 2.01 12.83
N GLU A 11 -2.07 2.86 12.16
CA GLU A 11 -3.45 2.53 11.79
C GLU A 11 -3.52 1.52 10.64
N LEU A 12 -2.59 1.58 9.69
CA LEU A 12 -2.56 0.67 8.54
C LEU A 12 -2.06 -0.74 8.90
N TRP A 13 -1.12 -0.85 9.84
CA TRP A 13 -0.39 -2.10 10.13
C TRP A 13 -1.29 -3.30 10.49
N PRO A 14 -2.32 -3.16 11.36
CA PRO A 14 -3.23 -4.27 11.68
C PRO A 14 -4.00 -4.80 10.47
N HIS A 15 -4.16 -4.00 9.42
CA HIS A 15 -4.88 -4.35 8.19
C HIS A 15 -3.94 -4.79 7.05
N PHE A 16 -2.63 -4.74 7.27
CA PHE A 16 -1.64 -4.96 6.21
C PHE A 16 -1.64 -6.40 5.68
N SER A 17 -2.10 -7.37 6.47
CA SER A 17 -2.22 -8.78 6.06
C SER A 17 -3.14 -8.95 4.84
N ILE A 18 -4.14 -8.09 4.66
CA ILE A 18 -5.06 -8.12 3.51
C ILE A 18 -4.27 -8.02 2.19
N PHE A 19 -3.25 -7.16 2.14
CA PHE A 19 -2.39 -7.04 0.97
C PHE A 19 -1.54 -8.30 0.78
N GLN A 20 -0.93 -8.82 1.85
CA GLN A 20 -0.08 -10.01 1.79
C GLN A 20 -0.86 -11.23 1.29
N GLU A 21 -2.08 -11.42 1.77
CA GLU A 21 -2.98 -12.49 1.34
C GLU A 21 -3.34 -12.38 -0.14
N TRP A 22 -3.69 -11.17 -0.60
CA TRP A 22 -4.01 -10.92 -2.01
C TRP A 22 -2.80 -11.16 -2.92
N ILE A 23 -1.63 -10.64 -2.56
CA ILE A 23 -0.36 -10.85 -3.29
C ILE A 23 -0.05 -12.34 -3.40
N THR A 24 -0.16 -13.07 -2.29
CA THR A 24 0.10 -14.51 -2.23
C THR A 24 -0.87 -15.29 -3.09
N LYS A 25 -2.17 -15.00 -2.99
CA LYS A 25 -3.24 -15.64 -3.77
C LYS A 25 -3.02 -15.51 -5.28
N HIS A 26 -2.49 -14.38 -5.73
CA HIS A 26 -2.30 -14.08 -7.14
C HIS A 26 -0.85 -14.30 -7.63
N GLY A 27 0.05 -14.78 -6.78
CA GLY A 27 1.45 -15.03 -7.15
C GLY A 27 2.19 -13.76 -7.60
N ILE A 28 1.79 -12.59 -7.10
CA ILE A 28 2.32 -11.31 -7.55
C ILE A 28 3.73 -11.12 -6.97
N GLN A 29 4.67 -10.73 -7.83
CA GLN A 29 6.01 -10.35 -7.44
C GLN A 29 6.23 -8.87 -7.77
N GLN A 30 6.29 -8.04 -6.73
CA GLN A 30 6.42 -6.60 -6.87
C GLN A 30 7.34 -6.02 -5.79
N SER A 31 8.10 -4.99 -6.17
CA SER A 31 8.72 -4.10 -5.19
C SER A 31 7.65 -3.25 -4.51
N LEU A 32 7.78 -3.09 -3.19
CA LEU A 32 6.91 -2.25 -2.37
C LEU A 32 7.70 -1.07 -1.79
N THR A 33 7.13 0.13 -1.83
CA THR A 33 7.55 1.27 -1.02
C THR A 33 6.37 1.67 -0.14
N LEU A 34 6.56 1.73 1.18
CA LEU A 34 5.57 2.23 2.13
C LEU A 34 6.14 3.47 2.81
N LEU A 35 5.43 4.59 2.72
CA LEU A 35 5.86 5.87 3.27
C LEU A 35 4.71 6.52 4.06
N GLU A 36 5.02 6.93 5.29
CA GLU A 36 4.12 7.78 6.06
C GLU A 36 4.29 9.24 5.63
N VAL A 37 3.19 9.91 5.30
CA VAL A 37 3.17 11.30 4.81
C VAL A 37 2.27 12.16 5.70
N VAL A 38 2.53 13.47 5.73
CA VAL A 38 1.80 14.40 6.60
C VAL A 38 0.31 14.51 6.22
N SER A 39 -0.01 14.42 4.94
CA SER A 39 -1.37 14.53 4.43
C SER A 39 -1.50 13.86 3.06
N LEU A 40 -2.70 13.37 2.77
CA LEU A 40 -3.11 12.91 1.45
C LEU A 40 -4.24 13.80 0.91
N PHE A 41 -4.67 13.56 -0.32
CA PHE A 41 -5.77 14.30 -0.92
C PHE A 41 -7.07 14.13 -0.08
N GLU A 42 -7.73 15.25 0.19
CA GLU A 42 -8.96 15.34 1.00
C GLU A 42 -8.86 14.60 2.35
N THR A 43 -9.68 13.58 2.56
CA THR A 43 -9.80 12.82 3.82
C THR A 43 -9.14 11.44 3.73
N LEU A 44 -8.38 11.17 2.67
CA LEU A 44 -7.73 9.89 2.45
C LEU A 44 -6.73 9.59 3.57
N LYS A 45 -6.73 8.32 3.99
CA LYS A 45 -5.79 7.76 4.96
C LYS A 45 -4.71 6.92 4.31
N VAL A 46 -5.01 6.37 3.13
CA VAL A 46 -4.12 5.52 2.35
C VAL A 46 -4.30 5.86 0.86
N GLU A 47 -3.19 6.00 0.15
CA GLU A 47 -3.12 6.15 -1.31
C GLU A 47 -2.20 5.06 -1.88
N LEU A 48 -2.63 4.44 -2.98
CA LEU A 48 -1.92 3.36 -3.63
C LEU A 48 -1.59 3.75 -5.07
N GLU A 49 -0.30 3.73 -5.43
CA GLU A 49 0.18 3.93 -6.80
C GLU A 49 0.82 2.64 -7.30
N ALA A 50 0.33 2.12 -8.43
CA ALA A 50 0.80 0.87 -9.02
C ALA A 50 1.28 1.05 -10.46
N ILE A 51 2.45 0.50 -10.76
CA ILE A 51 3.00 0.39 -12.12
C ILE A 51 3.11 -1.09 -12.47
N VAL A 52 2.44 -1.49 -13.55
CA VAL A 52 2.40 -2.87 -14.07
C VAL A 52 3.15 -2.92 -15.40
N VAL A 53 3.90 -4.01 -15.61
CA VAL A 53 4.57 -4.32 -16.87
C VAL A 53 3.89 -5.53 -17.53
N LYS A 54 3.92 -5.61 -18.87
CA LYS A 54 3.39 -6.74 -19.63
C LYS A 54 4.40 -7.88 -19.72
#